data_AF-A0A0F9S554-F1
#
_entry.id   AF-A0A0F9S554-F1
#
_cell.length_a   1.000
_cell.length_b   1.000
_cell.length_c   1.000
_cell.angle_alpha   90.00
_cell.angle_beta   90.00
_cell.angle_gamma   90.00
#
_symmetry.space_group_name_H-M   'P 1'
#
loop_
_entity.id
_entity.type
_entity.pdbx_description
1 polymer ?
#
loop_
_entity_poly.entity_id
_entity_poly.type
_entity_poly.pdbx_seq_one_letter_code
_entity_poly.pdbx_strand_id
1 'polypeptide(L)'
;MSLQNPFPNEHAARIASPGLFVRIVQLQKLPNGIRILGGPLKTDPQGSGKPQSYRFPRDKFTSSEAKTWLKDHDIKFILFEPATGKDMYENLLPKYIRNVTKEGADIFLFDDIGMGGISGQEFANEIKMLNEFGVKQIDIHINSGGGDVIEGFSIFSAMTNSEAIIHTINEGIAGSMGGIILLGGDKISMFDFAKVMVHNVSGSETPNENEQKAIDALQNSLITILTNRTDKSKTEITDMMNAETW
;
A
#
# COMPACT_ATOMS: atom_id res chain seq x y z
N MET A 1 14.48 -2.60 1.92
CA MET A 1 13.77 -3.17 0.76
C MET A 1 13.57 -4.67 0.98
N SER A 2 12.34 -5.09 1.23
CA SER A 2 11.99 -6.49 1.49
C SER A 2 12.12 -7.32 0.20
N LEU A 3 13.02 -8.31 0.20
CA LEU A 3 13.21 -9.29 -0.89
C LEU A 3 12.09 -10.35 -0.96
N GLN A 4 10.96 -10.12 -0.29
CA GLN A 4 9.80 -11.02 -0.30
C GLN A 4 8.93 -10.85 -1.56
N ASN A 5 8.88 -9.66 -2.16
CA ASN A 5 8.06 -9.42 -3.37
C ASN A 5 8.91 -9.40 -4.65
N PRO A 6 8.36 -9.82 -5.82
CA PRO A 6 9.04 -9.64 -7.10
C PRO A 6 9.30 -8.15 -7.34
N PHE A 7 10.44 -7.84 -7.98
CA PHE A 7 10.70 -6.47 -8.41
C PHE A 7 9.73 -6.12 -9.54
N PRO A 8 9.23 -4.87 -9.62
CA PRO A 8 8.31 -4.44 -10.68
C PRO A 8 8.82 -4.74 -12.10
N ASN A 9 10.14 -4.80 -12.27
CA ASN A 9 10.80 -4.91 -13.56
C ASN A 9 11.34 -6.31 -13.91
N GLU A 10 11.12 -7.34 -13.10
CA GLU A 10 11.70 -8.66 -13.34
C GLU A 10 10.81 -9.85 -12.96
N HIS A 11 10.75 -10.86 -13.84
CA HIS A 11 10.15 -12.15 -13.52
C HIS A 11 11.09 -12.93 -12.63
N ALA A 12 10.53 -13.78 -11.79
CA ALA A 12 11.19 -14.30 -10.61
C ALA A 12 10.88 -15.79 -10.47
N ALA A 13 11.83 -16.66 -10.83
CA ALA A 13 11.72 -18.10 -10.62
C ALA A 13 12.51 -18.51 -9.38
N ARG A 14 11.81 -18.89 -8.30
CA ARG A 14 12.43 -19.38 -7.06
C ARG A 14 12.68 -20.87 -7.18
N ILE A 15 13.91 -21.30 -6.96
CA ILE A 15 14.29 -22.72 -6.94
C ILE A 15 14.47 -23.24 -5.52
N ALA A 16 14.59 -22.33 -4.53
CA ALA A 16 14.67 -22.65 -3.12
C ALA A 16 13.99 -21.56 -2.26
N SER A 17 13.51 -21.95 -1.07
CA SER A 17 12.91 -21.00 -0.13
C SER A 17 13.96 -20.01 0.38
N PRO A 18 13.70 -18.68 0.38
CA PRO A 18 14.62 -17.68 0.91
C PRO A 18 15.04 -17.93 2.35
N GLY A 19 14.16 -18.54 3.17
CA GLY A 19 14.41 -18.82 4.58
C GLY A 19 15.57 -19.78 4.84
N LEU A 20 16.03 -20.51 3.82
CA LEU A 20 17.16 -21.44 3.90
C LEU A 20 18.52 -20.73 3.85
N PHE A 21 18.56 -19.46 3.46
CA PHE A 21 19.79 -18.72 3.19
C PHE A 21 20.12 -17.76 4.33
N VAL A 22 21.42 -17.59 4.61
CA VAL A 22 21.92 -16.58 5.58
C VAL A 22 21.72 -15.18 5.02
N ARG A 23 22.04 -15.02 3.73
CA ARG A 23 21.85 -13.80 2.95
C ARG A 23 21.67 -14.18 1.48
N ILE A 24 20.98 -13.32 0.72
CA ILE A 24 20.79 -13.48 -0.72
C ILE A 24 21.46 -12.31 -1.42
N VAL A 25 22.40 -12.62 -2.32
CA VAL A 25 23.12 -11.66 -3.15
C VAL A 25 23.04 -12.09 -4.61
N GLN A 26 23.42 -11.21 -5.54
CA GLN A 26 23.59 -11.61 -6.92
C GLN A 26 24.86 -12.44 -7.07
N LEU A 27 24.72 -13.73 -7.36
CA LEU A 27 25.84 -14.65 -7.60
C LEU A 27 26.38 -14.49 -9.02
N GLN A 28 25.48 -14.29 -9.99
CA GLN A 28 25.86 -14.20 -11.40
C GLN A 28 24.89 -13.33 -12.18
N LYS A 29 25.37 -12.70 -13.26
CA LYS A 29 24.55 -12.05 -14.29
C LYS A 29 24.93 -12.65 -15.65
N LEU A 30 23.95 -13.19 -16.36
CA LEU A 30 24.12 -13.78 -17.68
C LEU A 30 24.06 -12.70 -18.79
N PRO A 31 24.60 -12.96 -19.99
CA PRO A 31 24.69 -11.96 -21.09
C PRO A 31 23.34 -11.37 -21.52
N ASN A 32 22.27 -12.15 -21.42
CA ASN A 32 20.90 -11.72 -21.71
C ASN A 32 20.24 -10.90 -20.57
N GLY A 33 20.99 -10.61 -19.50
CA GLY A 33 20.52 -9.83 -18.37
C GLY A 33 19.86 -10.66 -17.27
N ILE A 34 19.70 -11.98 -17.44
CA ILE A 34 19.19 -12.85 -16.39
C ILE A 34 20.14 -12.79 -15.19
N ARG A 35 19.58 -12.66 -13.99
CA ARG A 35 20.35 -12.62 -12.75
C ARG A 35 20.10 -13.87 -11.93
N ILE A 36 21.17 -14.45 -11.40
CA ILE A 36 21.10 -15.58 -10.46
C ILE A 36 21.34 -15.01 -9.07
N LEU A 37 20.33 -15.09 -8.23
CA LEU A 37 20.40 -14.68 -6.84
C LEU A 37 20.57 -15.90 -5.95
N GLY A 38 21.36 -15.79 -4.88
CA GLY A 38 21.62 -16.88 -3.97
C GLY A 38 22.65 -16.52 -2.90
N GLY A 39 23.10 -17.50 -2.14
CA GLY A 39 24.07 -17.27 -1.06
C GLY A 39 24.31 -18.51 -0.20
N PRO A 40 25.07 -18.37 0.89
CA PRO A 40 25.33 -19.49 1.81
C PRO A 40 24.03 -19.95 2.48
N LEU A 41 23.90 -21.27 2.65
CA LEU A 41 22.79 -21.86 3.39
C LEU A 41 23.00 -21.66 4.89
N LYS A 42 21.93 -21.60 5.67
CA LYS A 42 22.04 -21.58 7.14
C LYS A 42 22.71 -22.84 7.69
N THR A 43 22.59 -23.96 6.99
CA THR A 43 23.24 -25.24 7.31
C THR A 43 24.71 -25.29 6.89
N ASP A 44 25.15 -24.37 6.03
CA ASP A 44 26.55 -24.23 5.61
C ASP A 44 26.89 -22.75 5.35
N PRO A 45 27.10 -21.96 6.42
CA PRO A 45 27.28 -20.51 6.31
C PRO A 45 28.56 -20.07 5.60
N GLN A 46 29.56 -20.96 5.49
CA GLN A 46 30.86 -20.68 4.84
C GLN A 46 30.94 -21.25 3.40
N GLY A 47 29.88 -21.90 2.92
CA GLY A 47 29.84 -22.50 1.60
C GLY A 47 29.85 -21.50 0.44
N SER A 48 30.15 -21.99 -0.77
CA SER A 48 30.36 -21.22 -2.01
C SER A 48 29.11 -20.53 -2.60
N GLY A 49 28.00 -20.50 -1.88
CA GLY A 49 26.75 -19.89 -2.29
C GLY A 49 25.93 -20.79 -3.22
N LYS A 50 24.69 -21.10 -2.84
CA LYS A 50 23.75 -21.86 -3.68
C LYS A 50 22.77 -20.92 -4.36
N PRO A 51 22.37 -21.19 -5.62
CA PRO A 51 21.30 -20.42 -6.26
C PRO A 51 19.97 -20.56 -5.50
N GLN A 52 19.26 -19.46 -5.37
CA GLN A 52 17.95 -19.35 -4.74
C GLN A 52 16.88 -18.98 -5.78
N SER A 53 17.18 -18.06 -6.70
CA SER A 53 16.27 -17.66 -7.75
C SER A 53 16.96 -17.19 -9.02
N TYR A 54 16.25 -17.32 -10.14
CA TYR A 54 16.57 -16.71 -11.42
C TYR A 54 15.63 -15.51 -11.65
N ARG A 55 16.21 -14.37 -12.04
CA ARG A 55 15.48 -13.13 -12.33
C ARG A 55 15.62 -12.76 -13.80
N PHE A 56 14.49 -12.49 -14.46
CA PHE A 56 14.42 -12.21 -15.89
C PHE A 56 13.95 -10.78 -16.12
N PRO A 57 14.74 -9.90 -16.77
CA PRO A 57 14.32 -8.55 -17.08
C PRO A 57 13.09 -8.51 -17.98
N ARG A 58 12.04 -7.77 -17.58
CA ARG A 58 10.76 -7.73 -18.32
C ARG A 58 10.88 -7.08 -19.70
N ASP A 59 11.85 -6.19 -19.88
CA ASP A 59 12.16 -5.55 -21.16
C ASP A 59 12.78 -6.52 -22.18
N LYS A 60 13.17 -7.72 -21.72
CA LYS A 60 13.84 -8.75 -22.54
C LYS A 60 13.11 -10.09 -22.57
N PHE A 61 12.25 -10.35 -21.61
CA PHE A 61 11.53 -11.61 -21.46
C PHE A 61 10.08 -11.36 -21.07
N THR A 62 9.17 -12.00 -21.80
CA THR A 62 7.81 -12.29 -21.32
C THR A 62 7.86 -13.39 -20.25
N SER A 63 6.77 -13.54 -19.47
CA SER A 63 6.66 -14.64 -18.50
C SER A 63 6.76 -16.01 -19.18
N SER A 64 6.20 -16.16 -20.39
CA SER A 64 6.26 -17.40 -21.15
C SER A 64 7.69 -17.70 -21.62
N GLU A 65 8.40 -16.70 -22.16
CA GLU A 65 9.80 -16.88 -22.58
C GLU A 65 10.72 -17.19 -21.40
N ALA A 66 10.52 -16.57 -20.24
CA ALA A 66 11.25 -16.90 -19.02
C ALA A 66 11.01 -18.36 -18.59
N LYS A 67 9.77 -18.86 -18.65
CA LYS A 67 9.44 -20.26 -18.36
C LYS A 67 10.04 -21.24 -19.38
N THR A 68 10.00 -20.89 -20.66
CA THR A 68 10.64 -21.68 -21.72
C THR A 68 12.15 -21.74 -21.52
N TRP A 69 12.79 -20.60 -21.22
CA TRP A 69 14.22 -20.55 -20.95
C TRP A 69 14.60 -21.44 -19.76
N LEU A 70 13.84 -21.40 -18.66
CA LEU A 70 14.07 -22.28 -17.50
C LEU A 70 13.96 -23.76 -17.88
N LYS A 71 12.97 -24.13 -18.69
CA LYS A 71 12.78 -25.49 -19.19
C LYS A 71 13.95 -25.94 -20.07
N ASP A 72 14.39 -25.11 -21.00
CA ASP A 72 15.47 -25.42 -21.93
C ASP A 72 16.84 -25.58 -21.24
N HIS A 73 16.97 -25.05 -20.03
CA HIS A 73 18.17 -25.16 -19.18
C HIS A 73 18.01 -26.19 -18.04
N ASP A 74 16.95 -27.01 -18.06
CA ASP A 74 16.63 -28.02 -17.04
C ASP A 74 16.53 -27.47 -15.60
N ILE A 75 16.04 -26.24 -15.46
CA ILE A 75 15.86 -25.56 -14.17
C ILE A 75 14.42 -25.74 -13.70
N LYS A 76 14.25 -26.49 -12.60
CA LYS A 76 12.97 -26.60 -11.89
C LYS A 76 12.84 -25.50 -10.84
N PHE A 77 11.68 -24.86 -10.79
CA PHE A 77 11.35 -23.85 -9.78
C PHE A 77 10.18 -24.31 -8.91
N ILE A 78 10.16 -23.87 -7.65
CA ILE A 78 9.07 -24.10 -6.69
C ILE A 78 7.98 -23.03 -6.78
N LEU A 79 8.34 -21.83 -7.26
CA LEU A 79 7.43 -20.71 -7.44
C LEU A 79 7.93 -19.84 -8.59
N PHE A 80 7.03 -19.44 -9.49
CA PHE A 80 7.30 -18.44 -10.52
C PHE A 80 6.41 -17.22 -10.28
N GLU A 81 7.05 -16.09 -10.02
CA GLU A 81 6.43 -14.79 -9.81
C GLU A 81 6.69 -13.98 -11.09
N PRO A 82 5.69 -13.75 -11.97
CA PRO A 82 5.91 -12.91 -13.13
C PRO A 82 6.31 -11.49 -12.69
N ALA A 83 7.11 -10.81 -13.52
CA ALA A 83 7.34 -9.38 -13.41
C ALA A 83 5.96 -8.74 -13.44
N THR A 84 5.64 -7.97 -12.41
CA THR A 84 4.34 -7.33 -12.32
C THR A 84 4.23 -6.20 -13.34
N GLY A 85 5.37 -5.63 -13.79
CA GLY A 85 5.35 -4.41 -14.59
C GLY A 85 4.68 -3.25 -13.88
N LYS A 86 4.46 -2.18 -14.64
CA LYS A 86 3.30 -1.31 -14.43
C LYS A 86 1.98 -2.08 -14.65
N ASP A 87 2.03 -3.29 -15.19
CA ASP A 87 0.88 -3.97 -15.79
C ASP A 87 0.02 -4.75 -14.77
N MET A 88 0.40 -4.83 -13.50
CA MET A 88 -0.56 -5.15 -12.43
C MET A 88 -1.70 -4.11 -12.41
N TYR A 89 -1.44 -2.90 -12.93
CA TYR A 89 -2.41 -1.83 -13.11
C TYR A 89 -3.09 -1.80 -14.49
N GLU A 90 -2.70 -2.63 -15.47
CA GLU A 90 -3.36 -2.66 -16.78
C GLU A 90 -4.63 -3.53 -16.78
N ASN A 91 -4.73 -4.50 -15.87
CA ASN A 91 -5.96 -5.28 -15.65
C ASN A 91 -6.80 -4.76 -14.47
N LEU A 92 -6.29 -3.79 -13.71
CA LEU A 92 -7.07 -2.97 -12.78
C LEU A 92 -7.29 -1.64 -13.46
N LEU A 93 -8.38 -1.50 -14.23
CA LEU A 93 -8.82 -0.17 -14.63
C LEU A 93 -8.85 0.70 -13.36
N PRO A 94 -8.18 1.88 -13.34
CA PRO A 94 -8.21 2.75 -12.19
C PRO A 94 -9.67 2.99 -11.79
N LYS A 95 -10.02 2.52 -10.60
CA LYS A 95 -11.37 2.54 -10.08
C LYS A 95 -11.67 3.92 -9.52
N TYR A 96 -10.70 4.53 -8.84
CA TYR A 96 -10.87 5.80 -8.12
C TYR A 96 -10.19 6.97 -8.83
N ILE A 97 -9.12 6.73 -9.57
CA ILE A 97 -8.46 7.76 -10.37
C ILE A 97 -9.37 8.16 -11.54
N ARG A 98 -9.48 9.47 -11.79
CA ARG A 98 -10.24 10.03 -12.92
C ARG A 98 -9.38 10.76 -13.93
N ASN A 99 -8.21 11.25 -13.52
CA ASN A 99 -7.30 11.98 -14.38
C ASN A 99 -5.87 11.84 -13.89
N VAL A 100 -4.91 11.78 -14.83
CA VAL A 100 -3.48 11.66 -14.53
C VAL A 100 -2.67 12.41 -15.57
N THR A 101 -1.81 13.31 -15.10
CA THR A 101 -0.75 13.95 -15.87
C THR A 101 0.58 13.83 -15.11
N LYS A 102 1.68 14.35 -15.67
CA LYS A 102 2.94 14.44 -14.92
C LYS A 102 2.90 15.47 -13.79
N GLU A 103 2.06 16.49 -13.91
CA GLU A 103 1.98 17.58 -12.93
C GLU A 103 1.01 17.26 -11.79
N GLY A 104 -0.08 16.55 -12.09
CA GLY A 104 -1.11 16.23 -11.10
C GLY A 104 -1.99 15.05 -11.50
N ALA A 105 -2.66 14.46 -10.51
CA ALA A 105 -3.65 13.41 -10.69
C ALA A 105 -4.81 13.58 -9.69
N ASP A 106 -6.01 13.21 -10.12
CA ASP A 106 -7.24 13.30 -9.32
C ASP A 106 -7.73 11.89 -8.96
N ILE A 107 -7.94 11.64 -7.66
CA ILE A 107 -8.45 10.37 -7.11
C ILE A 107 -9.60 10.61 -6.14
N PHE A 108 -10.66 9.79 -6.21
CA PHE A 108 -11.95 10.08 -5.56
C PHE A 108 -12.29 9.06 -4.48
N LEU A 109 -12.31 9.50 -3.22
CA LEU A 109 -12.77 8.76 -2.04
C LEU A 109 -14.27 9.03 -1.82
N PHE A 110 -15.09 8.53 -2.75
CA PHE A 110 -16.52 8.81 -2.88
C PHE A 110 -17.35 7.57 -2.62
N ASP A 111 -17.33 7.09 -1.39
CA ASP A 111 -18.25 6.10 -0.82
C ASP A 111 -17.85 5.85 0.65
N ASP A 112 -18.52 4.92 1.31
CA ASP A 112 -18.01 4.33 2.54
C ASP A 112 -16.68 3.59 2.32
N ILE A 113 -15.80 3.64 3.32
CA ILE A 113 -14.51 2.94 3.31
C ILE A 113 -14.74 1.51 3.80
N GLY A 114 -14.42 0.53 2.96
CA GLY A 114 -14.77 -0.86 3.19
C GLY A 114 -16.27 -1.11 2.99
N MET A 115 -16.80 -2.17 3.60
CA MET A 115 -18.25 -2.49 3.60
C MET A 115 -18.92 -2.59 2.22
N GLY A 116 -18.16 -2.85 1.16
CA GLY A 116 -18.66 -2.90 -0.22
C GLY A 116 -18.53 -1.59 -1.02
N GLY A 117 -18.08 -0.50 -0.37
CA GLY A 117 -17.74 0.77 -1.02
C GLY A 117 -16.29 0.80 -1.53
N ILE A 118 -15.51 1.78 -1.07
CA ILE A 118 -14.10 1.95 -1.42
C ILE A 118 -13.25 0.89 -0.72
N SER A 119 -12.53 0.06 -1.48
CA SER A 119 -11.47 -0.76 -0.89
C SER A 119 -10.24 0.10 -0.63
N GLY A 120 -9.83 0.18 0.64
CA GLY A 120 -8.64 0.90 1.05
C GLY A 120 -7.36 0.29 0.47
N GLN A 121 -7.31 -1.04 0.31
CA GLN A 121 -6.20 -1.70 -0.37
C GLN A 121 -6.09 -1.30 -1.86
N GLU A 122 -7.21 -1.27 -2.60
CA GLU A 122 -7.21 -0.84 -4.00
C GLU A 122 -6.83 0.64 -4.13
N PHE A 123 -7.40 1.50 -3.28
CA PHE A 123 -7.12 2.93 -3.26
C PHE A 123 -5.65 3.22 -2.94
N ALA A 124 -5.09 2.53 -1.93
CA ALA A 124 -3.67 2.60 -1.59
C ALA A 124 -2.76 2.16 -2.74
N ASN A 125 -3.18 1.15 -3.53
CA ASN A 125 -2.43 0.70 -4.70
C ASN A 125 -2.47 1.72 -5.84
N GLU A 126 -3.59 2.43 -6.02
CA GLU A 126 -3.71 3.52 -6.99
C GLU A 126 -2.81 4.71 -6.61
N ILE A 127 -2.70 5.08 -5.33
CA ILE A 127 -1.72 6.09 -4.88
C ILE A 127 -0.29 5.66 -5.22
N LYS A 128 0.06 4.40 -4.97
CA LYS A 128 1.39 3.86 -5.32
C LYS A 128 1.63 3.88 -6.83
N MET A 129 0.61 3.58 -7.63
CA MET A 129 0.69 3.69 -9.10
C MET A 129 1.03 5.11 -9.53
N LEU A 130 0.40 6.12 -8.92
CA LEU A 130 0.66 7.53 -9.23
C LEU A 130 2.10 7.93 -8.85
N ASN A 131 2.61 7.44 -7.72
CA ASN A 131 4.03 7.60 -7.36
C ASN A 131 4.97 6.99 -8.41
N GLU A 132 4.70 5.76 -8.85
CA GLU A 132 5.49 5.09 -9.89
C GLU A 132 5.36 5.76 -11.26
N PHE A 133 4.21 6.41 -11.52
CA PHE A 133 4.02 7.24 -12.69
C PHE A 133 4.83 8.54 -12.60
N GLY A 134 5.27 8.94 -11.41
CA GLY A 134 6.07 10.14 -11.15
C GLY A 134 5.23 11.41 -11.23
N VAL A 135 4.00 11.36 -10.72
CA VAL A 135 3.16 12.54 -10.56
C VAL A 135 3.71 13.41 -9.44
N LYS A 136 3.67 14.75 -9.59
CA LYS A 136 4.16 15.68 -8.56
C LYS A 136 3.15 15.95 -7.44
N GLN A 137 1.85 15.96 -7.75
CA GLN A 137 0.77 16.21 -6.81
C GLN A 137 -0.39 15.23 -7.02
N ILE A 138 -0.99 14.75 -5.94
CA ILE A 138 -2.19 13.90 -5.97
C ILE A 138 -3.30 14.62 -5.21
N ASP A 139 -4.36 14.94 -5.91
CA ASP A 139 -5.55 15.60 -5.37
C ASP A 139 -6.56 14.50 -5.01
N ILE A 140 -6.79 14.34 -3.70
CA ILE A 140 -7.70 13.36 -3.13
C ILE A 140 -9.01 14.07 -2.80
N HIS A 141 -10.02 13.85 -3.63
CA HIS A 141 -11.37 14.38 -3.42
C HIS A 141 -12.13 13.46 -2.47
N ILE A 142 -12.66 14.04 -1.38
CA ILE A 142 -13.29 13.30 -0.29
C ILE A 142 -14.75 13.70 -0.18
N ASN A 143 -15.61 12.71 -0.31
CA ASN A 143 -17.03 12.80 0.04
C ASN A 143 -17.45 11.45 0.63
N SER A 144 -17.05 11.21 1.88
CA SER A 144 -17.16 9.94 2.57
C SER A 144 -17.55 10.14 4.03
N GLY A 145 -18.54 9.36 4.50
CA GLY A 145 -18.91 9.28 5.91
C GLY A 145 -17.90 8.51 6.76
N GLY A 146 -16.89 7.88 6.13
CA GLY A 146 -15.90 7.04 6.77
C GLY A 146 -16.18 5.55 6.57
N GLY A 147 -15.79 4.71 7.53
CA GLY A 147 -15.99 3.27 7.45
C GLY A 147 -14.93 2.50 8.23
N ASP A 148 -14.48 1.37 7.67
CA ASP A 148 -13.53 0.46 8.31
C ASP A 148 -12.17 1.15 8.58
N VAL A 149 -11.72 1.05 9.83
CA VAL A 149 -10.49 1.72 10.30
C VAL A 149 -9.23 1.12 9.66
N ILE A 150 -9.20 -0.20 9.44
CA ILE A 150 -8.03 -0.90 8.91
C ILE A 150 -7.88 -0.62 7.40
N GLU A 151 -8.98 -0.63 6.65
CA GLU A 151 -9.01 -0.16 5.26
C GLU A 151 -8.57 1.31 5.18
N GLY A 152 -9.06 2.16 6.10
CA GLY A 152 -8.64 3.54 6.23
C GLY A 152 -7.14 3.72 6.48
N PHE A 153 -6.53 2.87 7.32
CA PHE A 153 -5.07 2.90 7.55
C PHE A 153 -4.26 2.50 6.32
N SER A 154 -4.79 1.63 5.45
CA SER A 154 -4.14 1.33 4.18
C SER A 154 -4.05 2.57 3.30
N ILE A 155 -5.13 3.36 3.23
CA ILE A 155 -5.16 4.63 2.49
C ILE A 155 -4.21 5.64 3.14
N PHE A 156 -4.38 5.89 4.45
CA PHE A 156 -3.61 6.89 5.18
C PHE A 156 -2.11 6.62 5.09
N SER A 157 -1.69 5.37 5.26
CA SER A 157 -0.28 4.99 5.15
C SER A 157 0.28 5.17 3.73
N ALA A 158 -0.51 4.90 2.68
CA ALA A 158 -0.08 5.13 1.31
C ALA A 158 0.09 6.62 1.00
N MET A 159 -0.81 7.47 1.52
CA MET A 159 -0.71 8.92 1.42
C MET A 159 0.55 9.45 2.10
N THR A 160 0.76 9.11 3.38
CA THR A 160 1.90 9.66 4.14
C THR A 160 3.26 9.14 3.71
N ASN A 161 3.31 8.06 2.91
CA ASN A 161 4.54 7.54 2.31
C ASN A 161 4.69 7.93 0.83
N SER A 162 3.80 8.77 0.29
CA SER A 162 3.88 9.25 -1.09
C SER A 162 5.05 10.22 -1.26
N GLU A 163 5.69 10.16 -2.42
CA GLU A 163 6.70 11.15 -2.83
C GLU A 163 6.05 12.38 -3.49
N ALA A 164 4.80 12.23 -3.95
CA ALA A 164 3.99 13.33 -4.45
C ALA A 164 3.42 14.15 -3.28
N ILE A 165 3.16 15.43 -3.52
CA ILE A 165 2.40 16.27 -2.59
C ILE A 165 0.97 15.74 -2.55
N ILE A 166 0.48 15.37 -1.38
CA ILE A 166 -0.91 14.95 -1.20
C ILE A 166 -1.76 16.17 -0.83
N HIS A 167 -2.75 16.49 -1.65
CA HIS A 167 -3.74 17.51 -1.35
C HIS A 167 -5.10 16.85 -1.11
N THR A 168 -5.61 16.90 0.11
CA THR A 168 -6.94 16.39 0.44
C THR A 168 -7.98 17.52 0.35
N ILE A 169 -9.10 17.22 -0.32
CA ILE A 169 -10.16 18.19 -0.61
C ILE A 169 -11.48 17.61 -0.10
N ASN A 170 -12.05 18.19 0.95
CA ASN A 170 -13.39 17.80 1.41
C ASN A 170 -14.47 18.49 0.56
N GLU A 171 -15.18 17.70 -0.24
CA GLU A 171 -16.19 18.15 -1.21
C GLU A 171 -17.63 17.97 -0.73
N GLY A 172 -17.82 17.47 0.48
CA GLY A 172 -19.16 17.30 1.06
C GLY A 172 -19.06 16.89 2.51
N ILE A 173 -18.69 15.63 2.74
CA ILE A 173 -18.44 15.12 4.09
C ILE A 173 -17.08 14.41 4.16
N ALA A 174 -16.36 14.64 5.24
CA ALA A 174 -15.22 13.85 5.68
C ALA A 174 -15.48 13.43 7.13
N GLY A 175 -16.34 12.43 7.30
CA GLY A 175 -16.76 11.92 8.61
C GLY A 175 -15.95 10.71 9.05
N SER A 176 -15.83 10.48 10.35
CA SER A 176 -15.16 9.30 10.91
C SER A 176 -13.77 9.10 10.27
N MET A 177 -13.50 7.92 9.72
CA MET A 177 -12.25 7.59 9.02
C MET A 177 -11.98 8.48 7.78
N GLY A 178 -13.02 9.03 7.14
CA GLY A 178 -12.89 10.03 6.08
C GLY A 178 -12.29 11.35 6.60
N GLY A 179 -12.66 11.77 7.81
CA GLY A 179 -12.05 12.93 8.50
C GLY A 179 -10.59 12.69 8.88
N ILE A 180 -10.27 11.47 9.31
CA ILE A 180 -8.88 11.07 9.57
C ILE A 180 -8.06 11.10 8.28
N ILE A 181 -8.59 10.58 7.17
CA ILE A 181 -7.93 10.63 5.85
C ILE A 181 -7.75 12.07 5.37
N LEU A 182 -8.75 12.94 5.53
CA LEU A 182 -8.63 14.37 5.21
C LEU A 182 -7.41 14.99 5.90
N LEU A 183 -7.22 14.70 7.19
CA LEU A 183 -6.08 15.18 7.96
C LEU A 183 -4.74 14.55 7.56
N GLY A 184 -4.72 13.57 6.67
CA GLY A 184 -3.53 12.92 6.15
C GLY A 184 -2.76 13.73 5.10
N GLY A 185 -3.39 14.72 4.44
CA GLY A 185 -2.79 15.49 3.34
C GLY A 185 -1.73 16.51 3.77
N ASP A 186 -0.73 16.74 2.93
CA ASP A 186 0.26 17.82 3.09
C ASP A 186 -0.38 19.20 2.92
N LYS A 187 -1.40 19.26 2.05
CA LYS A 187 -2.32 20.38 1.89
C LYS A 187 -3.73 19.90 2.16
N ILE A 188 -4.53 20.73 2.81
CA ILE A 188 -5.91 20.43 3.18
C ILE A 188 -6.78 21.60 2.75
N SER A 189 -7.86 21.33 2.03
CA SER A 189 -8.90 22.31 1.73
C SER A 189 -10.29 21.69 1.90
N MET A 190 -11.29 22.55 2.08
CA MET A 190 -12.68 22.13 2.11
C MET A 190 -13.57 23.20 1.48
N PHE A 191 -14.68 22.78 0.89
CA PHE A 191 -15.75 23.70 0.51
C PHE A 191 -16.45 24.27 1.75
N ASP A 192 -17.03 25.46 1.64
CA ASP A 192 -17.69 26.17 2.74
C ASP A 192 -18.92 25.42 3.30
N PHE A 193 -19.60 24.67 2.45
CA PHE A 193 -20.73 23.83 2.84
C PHE A 193 -20.28 22.48 3.45
N ALA A 194 -19.03 22.06 3.24
CA ALA A 194 -18.56 20.75 3.64
C ALA A 194 -18.49 20.59 5.19
N LYS A 195 -18.49 19.34 5.65
CA LYS A 195 -18.47 18.99 7.07
C LYS A 195 -17.38 17.97 7.38
N VAL A 196 -16.78 18.07 8.56
CA VAL A 196 -15.78 17.11 9.07
C VAL A 196 -16.31 16.57 10.37
N MET A 197 -16.30 15.25 10.56
CA MET A 197 -16.79 14.65 11.80
C MET A 197 -15.77 13.66 12.36
N VAL A 198 -15.61 13.67 13.68
CA VAL A 198 -14.78 12.71 14.41
C VAL A 198 -15.58 12.09 15.56
N HIS A 199 -15.41 10.79 15.74
CA HIS A 199 -16.05 10.02 16.81
C HIS A 199 -15.19 8.81 17.19
N ASN A 200 -15.58 8.10 18.25
CA ASN A 200 -14.87 6.91 18.74
C ASN A 200 -14.99 5.70 17.79
N VAL A 201 -14.10 4.72 17.95
CA VAL A 201 -14.17 3.47 17.17
C VAL A 201 -15.36 2.66 17.66
N SER A 202 -16.26 2.30 16.75
CA SER A 202 -17.41 1.45 17.04
C SER A 202 -17.05 -0.05 16.95
N GLY A 203 -17.78 -0.88 17.68
CA GLY A 203 -17.68 -2.34 17.64
C GLY A 203 -19.05 -3.00 17.79
N SER A 204 -19.10 -4.27 18.17
CA SER A 204 -20.38 -4.94 18.49
C SER A 204 -21.05 -4.32 19.73
N GLU A 205 -22.37 -4.50 19.87
CA GLU A 205 -23.13 -3.98 21.02
C GLU A 205 -22.63 -4.54 22.36
N THR A 206 -22.10 -5.77 22.37
CA THR A 206 -21.55 -6.44 23.54
C THR A 206 -20.19 -7.08 23.22
N PRO A 207 -19.11 -6.28 23.16
CA PRO A 207 -17.80 -6.78 22.77
C PRO A 207 -17.23 -7.67 23.89
N ASN A 208 -16.58 -8.76 23.50
CA ASN A 208 -15.77 -9.53 24.44
C ASN A 208 -14.45 -8.81 24.74
N GLU A 209 -13.68 -9.30 25.73
CA GLU A 209 -12.43 -8.65 26.14
C GLU A 209 -11.39 -8.49 25.02
N ASN A 210 -11.31 -9.42 24.07
CA ASN A 210 -10.36 -9.34 22.96
C ASN A 210 -10.79 -8.28 21.94
N GLU A 211 -12.10 -8.20 21.68
CA GLU A 211 -12.67 -7.17 20.81
C GLU A 211 -12.50 -5.77 21.42
N GLN A 212 -12.80 -5.60 22.71
CA GLN A 212 -12.60 -4.31 23.39
C GLN A 212 -11.12 -3.87 23.32
N LYS A 213 -10.17 -4.79 23.54
CA LYS A 213 -8.74 -4.48 23.38
C LYS A 213 -8.37 -4.04 21.96
N ALA A 214 -8.99 -4.63 20.94
CA ALA A 214 -8.78 -4.24 19.55
C ALA A 214 -9.35 -2.85 19.27
N ILE A 215 -10.57 -2.57 19.72
CA ILE A 215 -11.22 -1.25 19.64
C ILE A 215 -10.34 -0.19 20.30
N ASP A 216 -9.89 -0.43 21.53
CA ASP A 216 -9.03 0.50 22.27
C ASP A 216 -7.71 0.76 21.55
N ALA A 217 -7.10 -0.26 20.94
CA ALA A 217 -5.86 -0.12 20.17
C ALA A 217 -6.04 0.74 18.91
N LEU A 218 -7.14 0.51 18.17
CA LEU A 218 -7.49 1.31 17.00
C LEU A 218 -7.80 2.76 17.41
N GLN A 219 -8.58 2.97 18.46
CA GLN A 219 -8.91 4.28 18.98
C GLN A 219 -7.66 5.06 19.42
N ASN A 220 -6.74 4.43 20.13
CA ASN A 220 -5.47 5.05 20.51
C ASN A 220 -4.64 5.47 19.28
N SER A 221 -4.70 4.69 18.20
CA SER A 221 -4.03 5.02 16.94
C SER A 221 -4.68 6.27 16.29
N LEU A 222 -6.02 6.35 16.26
CA LEU A 222 -6.74 7.52 15.75
C LEU A 222 -6.47 8.79 16.58
N ILE A 223 -6.50 8.68 17.91
CA ILE A 223 -6.17 9.79 18.81
C ILE A 223 -4.74 10.28 18.56
N THR A 224 -3.80 9.36 18.35
CA THR A 224 -2.40 9.71 18.04
C THR A 224 -2.31 10.49 16.73
N ILE A 225 -3.00 10.03 15.68
CA ILE A 225 -3.04 10.74 14.40
C ILE A 225 -3.64 12.14 14.57
N LEU A 226 -4.81 12.26 15.21
CA LEU A 226 -5.47 13.53 15.44
C LEU A 226 -4.62 14.51 16.23
N THR A 227 -3.96 14.04 17.29
CA THR A 227 -3.04 14.86 18.10
C THR A 227 -1.83 15.32 17.28
N ASN A 228 -1.32 14.48 16.38
CA ASN A 228 -0.17 14.82 15.55
C ASN A 228 -0.49 15.73 14.35
N ARG A 229 -1.76 15.75 13.91
CA ARG A 229 -2.21 16.50 12.72
C ARG A 229 -3.02 17.75 13.07
N THR A 230 -3.16 18.06 14.36
CA THR A 230 -3.84 19.26 14.87
C THR A 230 -3.05 19.84 16.04
N ASP A 231 -3.36 21.08 16.44
CA ASP A 231 -2.75 21.70 17.62
C ASP A 231 -3.48 21.34 18.93
N LYS A 232 -4.34 20.32 18.91
CA LYS A 232 -5.17 19.92 20.05
C LYS A 232 -4.46 18.90 20.93
N SER A 233 -4.64 19.04 22.24
CA SER A 233 -4.16 18.05 23.20
C SER A 233 -4.92 16.72 23.07
N LYS A 234 -4.29 15.64 23.55
CA LYS A 234 -4.93 14.31 23.62
C LYS A 234 -6.30 14.37 24.31
N THR A 235 -6.42 15.15 25.39
CA THR A 235 -7.66 15.30 26.15
C THR A 235 -8.75 15.97 25.29
N GLU A 236 -8.44 17.09 24.63
CA GLU A 236 -9.40 17.75 23.74
C GLU A 236 -9.85 16.85 22.60
N ILE A 237 -8.93 16.07 22.01
CA ILE A 237 -9.27 15.10 20.97
C ILE A 237 -10.21 14.02 21.52
N THR A 238 -9.90 13.45 22.68
CA THR A 238 -10.78 12.46 23.32
C THR A 238 -12.16 13.04 23.63
N ASP A 239 -12.25 14.26 24.14
CA ASP A 239 -13.53 14.92 24.42
C ASP A 239 -14.33 15.16 23.13
N MET A 240 -13.67 15.58 22.04
CA MET A 240 -14.31 15.75 20.74
C MET A 240 -14.85 14.43 20.17
N MET A 241 -14.07 13.35 20.27
CA MET A 241 -14.49 12.02 19.79
C MET A 241 -15.65 11.46 20.62
N ASN A 242 -15.67 11.69 21.94
CA ASN A 242 -16.78 11.32 22.82
C ASN A 242 -18.06 12.08 22.50
N ALA A 243 -17.94 13.32 22.02
CA ALA A 243 -19.08 14.18 21.67
C ALA A 243 -19.57 13.99 20.22
N GLU A 244 -18.95 13.11 19.43
CA GLU A 244 -19.23 12.95 17.99
C GLU A 244 -19.20 14.29 17.25
N THR A 245 -18.09 15.02 17.38
CA THR A 245 -18.00 16.42 16.94
C THR A 245 -18.05 16.57 15.42
N TRP A 246 -18.81 17.55 14.94
CA TRP A 246 -18.98 17.97 13.53
C TRP A 246 -18.39 19.37 13.25
#